data_AF-A0A932SV43-F1
#
_entry.id   AF-A0A932SV43-F1
#
_cell.length_a   1.000
_cell.length_b   1.000
_cell.length_c   1.000
_cell.angle_alpha   90.00
_cell.angle_beta   90.00
_cell.angle_gamma   90.00
#
_symmetry.space_group_name_H-M   'P 1'
#
loop_
_entity.id
_entity.type
_entity.pdbx_description
1 polymer ?
#
loop_
_entity_poly.entity_id
_entity_poly.type
_entity_poly.pdbx_seq_one_letter_code
_entity_poly.pdbx_strand_id
1 'polypeptide(L)'
;MGTMIMRQKFQEADFRGSRFADHKIALRGCNDLLCLTQPQVVEQASAFKTQVLGLIDGGADILFPETAIDTLNMKACLFAIEQAFDERGVRLPVMISMTVADLSRRSVSGHGPESFWISVQHAGALSVGLNCALGPKEMRPLIEELAGVAPIFVSAHPNAGLPDPLLPTGFPETPESFAPQLREWAANGWLNIVGGCCGTTPEHIHLISQAVKEFTPRALPKVPQYTRLAGQEPLVIRPDSNFTMVGERTNVTGSKKFARLVLSNDFEAAGIVAREQVAGGANILDINMDEALLDGELAMTKFVNQVSADPDVARIPFMIDSSKWSVIEAGLKCVAGKPVVNSISLKEGEEKFLEQARLVRRYGAAVVVMAFDEVG
;
A
#
# COMPACT_ATOMS: atom_id res chain seq x y z
N MET A 1 -11.86 9.51 10.89
CA MET A 1 -10.67 9.46 11.78
C MET A 1 -10.58 10.64 12.78
N GLY A 2 -10.66 11.90 12.32
CA GLY A 2 -10.38 13.08 13.15
C GLY A 2 -11.18 13.19 14.47
N THR A 3 -12.48 12.89 14.49
CA THR A 3 -13.32 12.98 15.70
C THR A 3 -13.02 11.93 16.78
N MET A 4 -12.59 10.72 16.41
CA MET A 4 -12.17 9.68 17.36
C MET A 4 -10.76 9.97 17.90
N ILE A 5 -9.85 10.43 17.03
CA ILE A 5 -8.49 10.85 17.40
C ILE A 5 -8.53 12.08 18.32
N MET A 6 -9.44 13.04 18.09
CA MET A 6 -9.63 14.20 18.96
C MET A 6 -10.05 13.84 20.38
N ARG A 7 -10.72 12.69 20.60
CA ARG A 7 -11.08 12.21 21.95
C ARG A 7 -9.88 11.68 22.75
N GLN A 8 -8.83 11.23 22.07
CA GLN A 8 -7.60 10.72 22.70
C GLN A 8 -6.64 11.84 23.15
N LYS A 9 -6.91 13.10 22.79
CA LYS A 9 -6.13 14.29 23.19
C LYS A 9 -4.62 14.20 22.94
N PHE A 10 -4.22 13.60 21.81
CA PHE A 10 -2.82 13.48 21.40
C PHE A 10 -2.11 14.84 21.35
N GLN A 11 -0.86 14.84 21.82
CA GLN A 11 0.06 15.97 21.84
C GLN A 11 1.05 15.87 20.68
N GLU A 12 1.75 16.97 20.39
CA GLU A 12 2.74 17.06 19.31
C GLU A 12 3.77 15.90 19.33
N ALA A 13 4.21 15.48 20.51
CA ALA A 13 5.13 14.35 20.66
C ALA A 13 4.52 13.03 20.15
N ASP A 14 3.21 12.83 20.27
CA ASP A 14 2.53 11.63 19.84
C ASP A 14 2.45 11.55 18.31
N PHE A 15 2.26 12.68 17.63
CA PHE A 15 2.30 12.78 16.15
C PHE A 15 3.71 12.66 15.58
N ARG A 16 4.74 12.91 16.38
CA ARG A 16 6.14 12.78 15.99
C ARG A 16 6.65 11.35 16.16
N GLY A 17 6.29 10.70 17.26
CA GLY A 17 6.90 9.44 17.67
C GLY A 17 8.43 9.53 17.71
N SER A 18 9.11 8.39 17.64
CA SER A 18 10.57 8.38 17.45
C SER A 18 10.98 8.77 16.04
N ARG A 19 10.15 8.42 15.03
CA ARG A 19 10.45 8.56 13.61
C ARG A 19 10.56 10.00 13.11
N PHE A 20 9.80 10.93 13.70
CA PHE A 20 9.77 12.33 13.30
C PHE A 20 10.12 13.28 14.47
N ALA A 21 10.88 12.79 15.45
CA ALA A 21 11.25 13.56 16.64
C ALA A 21 11.83 14.95 16.27
N ASP A 22 12.75 14.97 15.30
CA ASP A 22 13.47 16.18 14.88
C ASP A 22 12.82 16.95 13.72
N HIS A 23 11.58 16.61 13.34
CA HIS A 23 10.90 17.24 12.20
C HIS A 23 10.64 18.73 12.46
N LYS A 24 11.13 19.62 11.59
CA LYS A 24 11.15 21.08 11.86
C LYS A 24 9.79 21.77 11.87
N ILE A 25 8.76 21.10 11.33
CA ILE A 25 7.38 21.60 11.27
C ILE A 25 6.53 20.86 12.31
N ALA A 26 5.61 21.58 12.95
CA ALA A 26 4.63 20.98 13.85
C ALA A 26 3.74 19.96 13.11
N LEU A 27 3.63 18.75 13.65
CA LEU A 27 2.95 17.62 13.03
C LEU A 27 1.57 17.37 13.63
N ARG A 28 1.23 18.03 14.75
CA ARG A 28 -0.09 17.96 15.37
C ARG A 28 -1.18 18.40 14.39
N GLY A 29 -2.17 17.52 14.20
CA GLY A 29 -3.28 17.72 13.27
C GLY A 29 -3.14 16.88 11.99
N CYS A 30 -1.93 16.42 11.65
CA CYS A 30 -1.71 15.42 10.61
C CYS A 30 -2.08 14.01 11.14
N ASN A 31 -3.38 13.76 11.27
CA ASN A 31 -3.92 12.53 11.87
C ASN A 31 -3.40 11.24 11.23
N ASP A 32 -3.02 11.29 9.95
CA ASP A 32 -2.43 10.14 9.26
C ASP A 32 -1.05 9.75 9.79
N LEU A 33 -0.30 10.67 10.43
CA LEU A 33 0.99 10.34 11.05
C LEU A 33 0.86 9.46 12.28
N LEU A 34 -0.29 9.51 12.97
CA LEU A 34 -0.56 8.64 14.11
C LEU A 34 -0.61 7.16 13.70
N CYS A 35 -0.78 6.87 12.41
CA CYS A 35 -0.61 5.55 11.85
C CYS A 35 0.83 5.02 11.98
N LEU A 36 1.81 5.91 11.90
CA LEU A 36 3.23 5.59 11.97
C LEU A 36 3.77 5.70 13.39
N THR A 37 3.21 6.60 14.19
CA THR A 37 3.75 6.97 15.50
C THR A 37 2.95 6.40 16.68
N GLN A 38 1.66 6.10 16.48
CA GLN A 38 0.75 5.54 17.48
C GLN A 38 -0.05 4.34 16.94
N PRO A 39 0.59 3.33 16.32
CA PRO A 39 -0.09 2.23 15.64
C PRO A 39 -0.97 1.40 16.58
N GLN A 40 -0.70 1.41 17.89
CA GLN A 40 -1.49 0.67 18.88
C GLN A 40 -2.81 1.34 19.26
N VAL A 41 -2.93 2.67 19.05
CA VAL A 41 -4.13 3.43 19.45
C VAL A 41 -5.09 3.61 18.27
N VAL A 42 -4.60 3.46 17.04
CA VAL A 42 -5.41 3.50 15.82
C VAL A 42 -5.57 2.07 15.32
N GLU A 43 -6.62 1.37 15.75
CA GLU A 43 -7.06 0.18 15.02
C GLU A 43 -7.68 0.65 13.69
N GLN A 44 -6.81 0.91 12.71
CA GLN A 44 -7.15 1.60 11.46
C GLN A 44 -8.33 0.97 10.73
N ALA A 45 -8.34 -0.37 10.65
CA ALA A 45 -9.40 -1.10 9.98
C ALA A 45 -10.77 -0.85 10.63
N SER A 46 -10.85 -0.79 11.96
CA SER A 46 -12.09 -0.51 12.69
C SER A 46 -12.61 0.92 12.42
N ALA A 47 -11.69 1.89 12.39
CA ALA A 47 -12.02 3.28 12.07
C ALA A 47 -12.48 3.45 10.61
N PHE A 48 -11.76 2.84 9.65
CA PHE A 48 -12.14 2.85 8.24
C PHE A 48 -13.48 2.16 8.02
N LYS A 49 -13.71 1.00 8.66
CA LYS A 49 -14.97 0.26 8.52
C LYS A 49 -16.16 1.12 8.97
N THR A 50 -16.04 1.79 10.11
CA THR A 50 -17.08 2.70 10.62
C THR A 50 -17.39 3.82 9.62
N GLN A 51 -16.36 4.43 9.03
CA GLN A 51 -16.54 5.48 8.01
C GLN A 51 -17.20 4.94 6.74
N VAL A 52 -16.76 3.78 6.26
CA VAL A 52 -17.29 3.14 5.06
C VAL A 52 -18.77 2.76 5.24
N LEU A 53 -19.12 2.18 6.39
CA LEU A 53 -20.52 1.88 6.72
C LEU A 53 -21.37 3.15 6.70
N GLY A 54 -20.87 4.26 7.29
CA GLY A 54 -21.58 5.54 7.25
C GLY A 54 -21.77 6.08 5.83
N LEU A 55 -20.80 5.90 4.93
CA LEU A 55 -20.90 6.31 3.52
C LEU A 55 -21.90 5.43 2.75
N ILE A 56 -21.87 4.12 2.97
CA ILE A 56 -22.83 3.17 2.39
C ILE A 56 -24.25 3.49 2.85
N ASP A 57 -24.45 3.65 4.16
CA ASP A 57 -25.76 3.95 4.75
C ASP A 57 -26.27 5.33 4.32
N GLY A 58 -25.36 6.27 4.02
CA GLY A 58 -25.65 7.58 3.45
C GLY A 58 -25.99 7.59 1.96
N GLY A 59 -25.92 6.44 1.28
CA GLY A 59 -26.27 6.30 -0.14
C GLY A 59 -25.16 6.73 -1.10
N ALA A 60 -23.90 6.62 -0.72
CA ALA A 60 -22.79 6.87 -1.64
C ALA A 60 -22.81 5.87 -2.81
N ASP A 61 -22.62 6.37 -4.05
CA ASP A 61 -22.56 5.53 -5.25
C ASP A 61 -21.18 4.90 -5.48
N ILE A 62 -20.14 5.49 -4.89
CA ILE A 62 -18.75 5.12 -5.08
C ILE A 62 -17.96 5.37 -3.81
N LEU A 63 -17.02 4.48 -3.50
CA LEU A 63 -16.06 4.68 -2.42
C LEU A 63 -14.73 5.11 -3.03
N PHE A 64 -14.15 6.19 -2.55
CA PHE A 64 -12.88 6.73 -3.05
C PHE A 64 -11.88 6.98 -1.92
N PRO A 65 -11.18 5.95 -1.42
CA PRO A 65 -9.97 6.14 -0.64
C PRO A 65 -8.91 6.86 -1.49
N GLU A 66 -8.72 8.14 -1.20
CA GLU A 66 -7.79 9.02 -1.90
C GLU A 66 -6.66 9.52 -0.99
N THR A 67 -5.65 10.15 -1.57
CA THR A 67 -4.52 10.77 -0.87
C THR A 67 -3.77 9.79 0.04
N ALA A 68 -3.68 8.52 -0.35
CA ALA A 68 -2.91 7.56 0.41
C ALA A 68 -1.40 7.83 0.28
N ILE A 69 -0.82 8.37 1.35
CA ILE A 69 0.63 8.57 1.51
C ILE A 69 1.35 7.25 1.87
N ASP A 70 0.61 6.25 2.34
CA ASP A 70 1.12 4.98 2.83
C ASP A 70 0.28 3.80 2.30
N THR A 71 0.97 2.83 1.70
CA THR A 71 0.32 1.67 1.06
C THR A 71 -0.29 0.71 2.08
N LEU A 72 0.29 0.59 3.28
CA LEU A 72 -0.25 -0.28 4.33
C LEU A 72 -1.58 0.26 4.84
N ASN A 73 -1.69 1.58 5.06
CA ASN A 73 -2.93 2.26 5.42
C ASN A 73 -4.00 2.08 4.33
N MET A 74 -3.60 2.18 3.05
CA MET A 74 -4.51 1.91 1.93
C MET A 74 -5.03 0.46 1.99
N LYS A 75 -4.16 -0.53 2.19
CA LYS A 75 -4.57 -1.93 2.35
C LYS A 75 -5.50 -2.14 3.55
N ALA A 76 -5.24 -1.48 4.68
CA ALA A 76 -6.13 -1.53 5.84
C ALA A 76 -7.52 -0.94 5.52
N CYS A 77 -7.57 0.15 4.76
CA CYS A 77 -8.82 0.73 4.28
C CYS A 77 -9.57 -0.22 3.33
N LEU A 78 -8.88 -0.83 2.37
CA LEU A 78 -9.48 -1.80 1.43
C LEU A 78 -9.99 -3.05 2.15
N PHE A 79 -9.25 -3.55 3.14
CA PHE A 79 -9.70 -4.64 3.99
C PHE A 79 -10.99 -4.29 4.72
N ALA A 80 -11.06 -3.07 5.29
CA ALA A 80 -12.25 -2.56 5.96
C ALA A 80 -13.44 -2.34 5.02
N ILE A 81 -13.19 -1.94 3.77
CA ILE A 81 -14.22 -1.83 2.73
C ILE A 81 -14.83 -3.21 2.45
N GLU A 82 -14.01 -4.25 2.24
CA GLU A 82 -14.52 -5.61 2.01
C GLU A 82 -15.29 -6.14 3.23
N GLN A 83 -14.86 -5.83 4.46
CA GLN A 83 -15.63 -6.16 5.66
C GLN A 83 -16.98 -5.44 5.73
N ALA A 84 -17.04 -4.17 5.30
CA ALA A 84 -18.28 -3.40 5.26
C ALA A 84 -19.23 -3.94 4.18
N PHE A 85 -18.69 -4.36 3.03
CA PHE A 85 -19.44 -5.03 1.97
C PHE A 85 -20.05 -6.34 2.45
N ASP A 86 -19.27 -7.19 3.13
CA ASP A 86 -19.79 -8.41 3.74
C ASP A 86 -20.92 -8.12 4.74
N GLU A 87 -20.74 -7.12 5.61
CA GLU A 87 -21.70 -6.78 6.67
C GLU A 87 -23.02 -6.22 6.12
N ARG A 88 -22.95 -5.39 5.08
CA ARG A 88 -24.14 -4.78 4.48
C ARG A 88 -24.73 -5.59 3.33
N GLY A 89 -24.03 -6.61 2.84
CA GLY A 89 -24.44 -7.39 1.67
C GLY A 89 -24.49 -6.55 0.39
N VAL A 90 -23.62 -5.55 0.27
CA VAL A 90 -23.54 -4.65 -0.89
C VAL A 90 -22.14 -4.64 -1.49
N ARG A 91 -22.00 -4.28 -2.77
CA ARG A 91 -20.71 -4.02 -3.38
C ARG A 91 -20.78 -2.78 -4.24
N LEU A 92 -20.18 -1.70 -3.77
CA LEU A 92 -20.05 -0.45 -4.52
C LEU A 92 -18.76 -0.45 -5.35
N PRO A 93 -18.71 0.27 -6.48
CA PRO A 93 -17.45 0.57 -7.14
C PRO A 93 -16.49 1.27 -6.17
N VAL A 94 -15.21 0.90 -6.27
CA VAL A 94 -14.13 1.51 -5.48
C VAL A 94 -13.12 2.14 -6.42
N MET A 95 -12.81 3.41 -6.22
CA MET A 95 -11.64 4.06 -6.82
C MET A 95 -10.51 4.09 -5.81
N ILE A 96 -9.27 3.97 -6.26
CA ILE A 96 -8.10 4.00 -5.39
C ILE A 96 -7.15 5.09 -5.89
N SER A 97 -6.71 5.99 -5.01
CA SER A 97 -5.69 6.96 -5.38
C SER A 97 -4.58 7.06 -4.33
N MET A 98 -3.35 6.97 -4.81
CA MET A 98 -2.16 7.26 -4.01
C MET A 98 -1.71 8.70 -4.17
N THR A 99 -0.91 9.17 -3.23
CA THR A 99 -0.11 10.39 -3.39
C THR A 99 1.36 10.04 -3.17
N VAL A 100 2.25 10.75 -3.86
CA VAL A 100 3.69 10.64 -3.63
C VAL A 100 4.16 11.75 -2.72
N ALA A 101 5.17 11.46 -1.91
CA ALA A 101 5.89 12.44 -1.11
C ALA A 101 6.88 13.13 -2.06
N ASP A 102 6.53 14.32 -2.53
CA ASP A 102 7.40 15.21 -3.30
C ASP A 102 7.96 14.68 -4.64
N LEU A 103 9.08 15.25 -5.08
CA LEU A 103 9.80 14.96 -6.33
C LEU A 103 10.52 13.60 -6.33
N SER A 104 10.56 12.89 -5.20
CA SER A 104 11.08 11.52 -5.09
C SER A 104 10.28 10.52 -5.90
N ARG A 105 9.06 10.88 -6.32
CA ARG A 105 8.13 10.04 -7.09
C ARG A 105 7.70 8.77 -6.37
N ARG A 106 7.88 8.73 -5.05
CA ARG A 106 7.51 7.61 -4.19
C ARG A 106 6.59 8.09 -3.08
N SER A 107 5.68 7.23 -2.64
CA SER A 107 4.90 7.45 -1.42
C SER A 107 5.81 7.57 -0.19
N VAL A 108 5.27 8.00 0.96
CA VAL A 108 6.01 8.02 2.24
C VAL A 108 6.48 6.60 2.62
N SER A 109 5.73 5.59 2.19
CA SER A 109 6.08 4.17 2.35
C SER A 109 7.11 3.65 1.33
N GLY A 110 7.67 4.50 0.47
CA GLY A 110 8.70 4.16 -0.51
C GLY A 110 8.19 3.55 -1.83
N HIS A 111 6.89 3.32 -1.97
CA HIS A 111 6.31 2.71 -3.17
C HIS A 111 6.17 3.71 -4.33
N GLY A 112 6.59 3.30 -5.54
CA GLY A 112 6.24 3.97 -6.80
C GLY A 112 4.92 3.44 -7.40
N PRO A 113 4.46 3.95 -8.56
CA PRO A 113 3.18 3.60 -9.16
C PRO A 113 2.98 2.10 -9.43
N GLU A 114 3.93 1.41 -10.07
CA GLU A 114 3.75 -0.04 -10.34
C GLU A 114 3.70 -0.87 -9.05
N SER A 115 4.60 -0.60 -8.10
CA SER A 115 4.62 -1.33 -6.82
C SER A 115 3.34 -1.10 -6.01
N PHE A 116 2.84 0.15 -5.96
CA PHE A 116 1.56 0.47 -5.34
C PHE A 116 0.43 -0.31 -6.00
N TRP A 117 0.31 -0.28 -7.33
CA TRP A 117 -0.72 -1.02 -8.05
C TRP A 117 -0.68 -2.52 -7.74
N ILE A 118 0.50 -3.15 -7.79
CA ILE A 118 0.65 -4.59 -7.46
C ILE A 118 0.15 -4.90 -6.06
N SER A 119 0.36 -3.98 -5.12
CA SER A 119 -0.01 -4.12 -3.70
C SER A 119 -1.52 -4.01 -3.46
N VAL A 120 -2.24 -3.23 -4.28
CA VAL A 120 -3.68 -2.95 -4.07
C VAL A 120 -4.61 -3.62 -5.10
N GLN A 121 -4.09 -4.20 -6.19
CA GLN A 121 -4.89 -4.79 -7.27
C GLN A 121 -5.91 -5.84 -6.82
N HIS A 122 -5.68 -6.49 -5.68
CA HIS A 122 -6.55 -7.52 -5.11
C HIS A 122 -7.95 -7.00 -4.74
N ALA A 123 -8.09 -5.69 -4.53
CA ALA A 123 -9.37 -5.06 -4.20
C ALA A 123 -10.39 -5.06 -5.36
N GLY A 124 -9.95 -5.32 -6.60
CA GLY A 124 -10.85 -5.31 -7.75
C GLY A 124 -11.50 -3.94 -7.98
N ALA A 125 -10.72 -2.88 -7.84
CA ALA A 125 -11.17 -1.49 -7.98
C ALA A 125 -11.61 -1.15 -9.42
N LEU A 126 -12.52 -0.17 -9.54
CA LEU A 126 -12.94 0.44 -10.79
C LEU A 126 -11.77 1.21 -11.44
N SER A 127 -11.05 2.01 -10.65
CA SER A 127 -9.88 2.75 -11.10
C SER A 127 -8.75 2.78 -10.08
N VAL A 128 -7.54 2.98 -10.57
CA VAL A 128 -6.35 3.31 -9.78
C VAL A 128 -5.76 4.63 -10.30
N GLY A 129 -5.25 5.47 -9.41
CA GLY A 129 -4.80 6.79 -9.80
C GLY A 129 -3.83 7.45 -8.85
N LEU A 130 -3.53 8.71 -9.19
CA LEU A 130 -2.80 9.64 -8.34
C LEU A 130 -3.60 10.92 -8.12
N ASN A 131 -3.48 11.47 -6.92
CA ASN A 131 -4.05 12.77 -6.58
C ASN A 131 -3.14 13.53 -5.61
N CYS A 132 -3.30 14.85 -5.57
CA CYS A 132 -2.58 15.74 -4.66
C CYS A 132 -1.04 15.74 -4.83
N ALA A 133 -0.37 16.44 -3.92
CA ALA A 133 1.07 16.71 -3.78
C ALA A 133 1.77 17.38 -4.98
N LEU A 134 1.49 16.94 -6.20
CA LEU A 134 2.17 17.31 -7.43
C LEU A 134 1.25 18.10 -8.36
N GLY A 135 1.86 19.03 -9.10
CA GLY A 135 1.25 19.63 -10.27
C GLY A 135 1.18 18.66 -11.45
N PRO A 136 0.52 19.02 -12.56
CA PRO A 136 0.46 18.15 -13.72
C PRO A 136 1.87 17.81 -14.23
N LYS A 137 2.72 18.82 -14.45
CA LYS A 137 4.09 18.61 -14.92
C LYS A 137 4.86 17.54 -14.15
N GLU A 138 4.82 17.56 -12.83
CA GLU A 138 5.54 16.59 -11.98
C GLU A 138 4.84 15.23 -11.92
N MET A 139 3.50 15.19 -12.00
CA MET A 139 2.70 13.96 -11.93
C MET A 139 2.69 13.19 -13.26
N ARG A 140 2.92 13.87 -14.39
CA ARG A 140 2.93 13.29 -15.75
C ARG A 140 3.64 11.93 -15.87
N PRO A 141 4.93 11.77 -15.51
CA PRO A 141 5.62 10.49 -15.67
C PRO A 141 5.01 9.36 -14.83
N LEU A 142 4.35 9.69 -13.71
CA LEU A 142 3.71 8.68 -12.84
C LEU A 142 2.42 8.15 -13.45
N ILE A 143 1.66 9.03 -14.11
CA ILE A 143 0.45 8.65 -14.84
C ILE A 143 0.80 7.82 -16.07
N GLU A 144 1.86 8.18 -16.79
CA GLU A 144 2.38 7.40 -17.91
C GLU A 144 2.79 5.98 -17.49
N GLU A 145 3.55 5.86 -16.39
CA GLU A 145 3.93 4.56 -15.80
C GLU A 145 2.69 3.74 -15.40
N LEU A 146 1.78 4.35 -14.61
CA LEU A 146 0.58 3.67 -14.12
C LEU A 146 -0.33 3.21 -15.28
N ALA A 147 -0.48 4.03 -16.31
CA ALA A 147 -1.23 3.71 -17.52
C ALA A 147 -0.62 2.55 -18.30
N GLY A 148 0.69 2.32 -18.21
CA GLY A 148 1.35 1.17 -18.82
C GLY A 148 1.10 -0.16 -18.10
N VAL A 149 0.87 -0.14 -16.78
CA VAL A 149 0.85 -1.34 -15.93
C VAL A 149 -0.53 -1.73 -15.40
N ALA A 150 -1.48 -0.79 -15.31
CA ALA A 150 -2.80 -1.06 -14.73
C ALA A 150 -3.80 -1.59 -15.78
N PRO A 151 -4.31 -2.84 -15.68
CA PRO A 151 -5.35 -3.37 -16.57
C PRO A 151 -6.77 -2.85 -16.26
N ILE A 152 -6.90 -1.80 -15.45
CA ILE A 152 -8.15 -1.15 -15.06
C ILE A 152 -8.13 0.33 -15.44
N PHE A 153 -9.21 1.07 -15.14
CA PHE A 153 -9.26 2.50 -15.46
C PHE A 153 -8.22 3.29 -14.67
N VAL A 154 -7.69 4.35 -15.28
CA VAL A 154 -6.72 5.25 -14.66
C VAL A 154 -7.37 6.59 -14.37
N SER A 155 -7.19 7.07 -13.14
CA SER A 155 -7.68 8.37 -12.68
C SER A 155 -6.54 9.32 -12.30
N ALA A 156 -6.69 10.63 -12.55
CA ALA A 156 -5.70 11.63 -12.13
C ALA A 156 -6.36 12.92 -11.62
N HIS A 157 -5.90 13.39 -10.47
CA HIS A 157 -6.39 14.63 -9.84
C HIS A 157 -5.20 15.46 -9.28
N PRO A 158 -4.39 16.10 -10.15
CA PRO A 158 -3.24 16.89 -9.70
C PRO A 158 -3.65 18.19 -8.98
N ASN A 159 -2.73 18.72 -8.17
CA ASN A 159 -2.84 20.08 -7.63
C ASN A 159 -2.61 21.12 -8.72
N ALA A 160 -3.09 22.35 -8.55
CA ALA A 160 -2.80 23.49 -9.45
C ALA A 160 -1.33 23.96 -9.37
N GLY A 161 -0.40 23.04 -9.64
CA GLY A 161 1.04 23.23 -9.43
C GLY A 161 1.47 22.79 -8.03
N LEU A 162 2.77 22.92 -7.77
CA LEU A 162 3.32 22.72 -6.43
C LEU A 162 2.88 23.88 -5.51
N PRO A 163 2.53 23.62 -4.23
CA PRO A 163 2.15 24.67 -3.30
C PRO A 163 3.24 25.75 -3.17
N ASP A 164 2.84 27.02 -3.28
CA ASP A 164 3.71 28.18 -3.13
C ASP A 164 3.09 29.18 -2.14
N PRO A 165 3.63 29.30 -0.90
CA PRO A 165 3.08 30.17 0.13
C PRO A 165 3.25 31.66 -0.16
N LEU A 166 4.05 32.04 -1.17
CA LEU A 166 4.24 33.44 -1.58
C LEU A 166 3.14 33.92 -2.53
N LEU A 167 2.36 33.01 -3.11
CA LEU A 167 1.26 33.36 -4.00
C LEU A 167 -0.03 33.62 -3.22
N PRO A 168 -0.83 34.64 -3.61
CA PRO A 168 -2.14 34.88 -3.01
C PRO A 168 -3.09 33.68 -3.09
N THR A 169 -2.96 32.87 -4.12
CA THR A 169 -3.73 31.64 -4.35
C THR A 169 -3.15 30.42 -3.64
N GLY A 170 -1.91 30.50 -3.15
CA GLY A 170 -1.14 29.35 -2.65
C GLY A 170 -0.65 28.39 -3.74
N PHE A 171 -1.00 28.61 -5.01
CA PHE A 171 -0.79 27.69 -6.13
C PHE A 171 -0.53 28.44 -7.45
N PRO A 172 0.47 28.05 -8.25
CA PRO A 172 0.93 28.81 -9.41
C PRO A 172 0.14 28.59 -10.70
N GLU A 173 -0.53 27.45 -10.88
CA GLU A 173 -1.23 27.16 -12.14
C GLU A 173 -2.60 27.85 -12.19
N THR A 174 -2.92 28.45 -13.33
CA THR A 174 -4.24 28.99 -13.64
C THR A 174 -5.06 27.95 -14.44
N PRO A 175 -6.38 28.13 -14.59
CA PRO A 175 -7.18 27.25 -15.45
C PRO A 175 -6.60 27.09 -16.86
N GLU A 176 -6.10 28.18 -17.45
CA GLU A 176 -5.56 28.24 -18.82
C GLU A 176 -4.21 27.55 -18.98
N SER A 177 -3.38 27.53 -17.93
CA SER A 177 -2.10 26.81 -17.94
C SER A 177 -2.26 25.34 -17.54
N PHE A 178 -3.28 25.03 -16.75
CA PHE A 178 -3.55 23.69 -16.23
C PHE A 178 -4.20 22.74 -17.24
N ALA A 179 -5.30 23.18 -17.88
CA ALA A 179 -6.08 22.31 -18.77
C ALA A 179 -5.29 21.77 -19.99
N PRO A 180 -4.40 22.54 -20.65
CA PRO A 180 -3.59 22.02 -21.75
C PRO A 180 -2.67 20.85 -21.35
N GLN A 181 -2.18 20.83 -20.11
CA GLN A 181 -1.33 19.75 -19.62
C GLN A 181 -2.11 18.44 -19.48
N LEU A 182 -3.35 18.49 -18.98
CA LEU A 182 -4.22 17.31 -18.88
C LEU A 182 -4.77 16.88 -20.25
N ARG A 183 -4.94 17.82 -21.17
CA ARG A 183 -5.26 17.52 -22.57
C ARG A 183 -4.20 16.64 -23.21
N GLU A 184 -2.91 16.89 -22.96
CA GLU A 184 -1.81 16.05 -23.44
C GLU A 184 -1.97 14.59 -22.97
N TRP A 185 -2.31 14.38 -21.70
CA TRP A 185 -2.44 13.02 -21.15
C TRP A 185 -3.65 12.29 -21.73
N ALA A 186 -4.75 13.00 -21.95
CA ALA A 186 -5.92 12.48 -22.64
C ALA A 186 -5.58 12.12 -24.10
N ALA A 187 -4.84 12.97 -24.80
CA ALA A 187 -4.39 12.72 -26.17
C ALA A 187 -3.45 11.50 -26.29
N ASN A 188 -2.61 11.27 -25.28
CA ASN A 188 -1.76 10.07 -25.19
C ASN A 188 -2.55 8.81 -24.78
N GLY A 189 -3.85 8.93 -24.49
CA GLY A 189 -4.69 7.81 -24.09
C GLY A 189 -4.34 7.26 -22.70
N TRP A 190 -3.94 8.12 -21.75
CA TRP A 190 -3.52 7.68 -20.42
C TRP A 190 -4.63 7.73 -19.36
N LEU A 191 -5.71 8.45 -19.62
CA LEU A 191 -6.75 8.75 -18.62
C LEU A 191 -8.10 8.15 -18.97
N ASN A 192 -8.83 7.76 -17.92
CA ASN A 192 -10.25 7.41 -17.98
C ASN A 192 -11.11 8.37 -17.15
N ILE A 193 -10.55 8.86 -16.03
CA ILE A 193 -11.19 9.83 -15.13
C ILE A 193 -10.17 10.93 -14.84
N VAL A 194 -10.60 12.19 -14.87
CA VAL A 194 -9.72 13.33 -14.66
C VAL A 194 -10.42 14.40 -13.83
N GLY A 195 -9.67 15.05 -12.95
CA GLY A 195 -10.13 16.20 -12.20
C GLY A 195 -8.98 17.01 -11.62
N GLY A 196 -9.22 17.63 -10.47
CA GLY A 196 -8.25 18.47 -9.78
C GLY A 196 -8.28 18.26 -8.27
N CYS A 197 -7.19 18.59 -7.60
CA CYS A 197 -7.07 18.54 -6.14
C CYS A 197 -6.80 19.96 -5.59
N CYS A 198 -5.83 20.14 -4.70
CA CYS A 198 -5.58 21.44 -4.05
C CYS A 198 -5.23 22.52 -5.06
N GLY A 199 -5.78 23.73 -4.85
CA GLY A 199 -5.60 24.89 -5.74
C GLY A 199 -6.51 24.89 -6.98
N THR A 200 -7.17 23.78 -7.30
CA THR A 200 -8.11 23.75 -8.43
C THR A 200 -9.47 24.35 -8.03
N THR A 201 -10.17 24.90 -9.02
CA THR A 201 -11.45 25.61 -8.84
C THR A 201 -12.48 25.12 -9.86
N PRO A 202 -13.77 25.48 -9.74
CA PRO A 202 -14.76 25.14 -10.77
C PRO A 202 -14.36 25.58 -12.19
N GLU A 203 -13.64 26.70 -12.33
CA GLU A 203 -13.13 27.17 -13.63
C GLU A 203 -12.05 26.23 -14.20
N HIS A 204 -11.16 25.71 -13.35
CA HIS A 204 -10.23 24.66 -13.77
C HIS A 204 -10.99 23.44 -14.30
N ILE A 205 -11.98 22.95 -13.54
CA ILE A 205 -12.78 21.79 -13.93
C ILE A 205 -13.54 22.04 -15.25
N HIS A 206 -14.06 23.24 -15.45
CA HIS A 206 -14.72 23.63 -16.70
C HIS A 206 -13.77 23.53 -17.90
N LEU A 207 -12.58 24.14 -17.81
CA LEU A 207 -11.61 24.11 -18.90
C LEU A 207 -11.02 22.71 -19.13
N ILE A 208 -10.79 21.92 -18.08
CA ILE A 208 -10.40 20.51 -18.21
C ILE A 208 -11.48 19.75 -18.98
N SER A 209 -12.75 19.90 -18.59
CA SER A 209 -13.87 19.21 -19.25
C SER A 209 -13.96 19.55 -20.74
N GLN A 210 -13.76 20.82 -21.12
CA GLN A 210 -13.72 21.20 -22.54
C GLN A 210 -12.51 20.61 -23.25
N ALA A 211 -11.33 20.68 -22.62
CA ALA A 211 -10.07 20.24 -23.22
C ALA A 211 -10.03 18.73 -23.48
N VAL A 212 -10.63 17.90 -22.61
CA VAL A 212 -10.59 16.44 -22.76
C VAL A 212 -11.77 15.85 -23.55
N LYS A 213 -12.80 16.66 -23.86
CA LYS A 213 -14.08 16.20 -24.44
C LYS A 213 -13.96 15.45 -25.77
N GLU A 214 -12.97 15.83 -26.59
CA GLU A 214 -12.75 15.25 -27.91
C GLU A 214 -12.05 13.88 -27.88
N PHE A 215 -11.48 13.50 -26.73
CA PHE A 215 -10.70 12.26 -26.62
C PHE A 215 -11.55 11.07 -26.18
N THR A 216 -11.24 9.92 -26.74
CA THR A 216 -11.79 8.65 -26.26
C THR A 216 -11.07 8.24 -24.98
N PRO A 217 -11.78 7.77 -23.94
CA PRO A 217 -11.14 7.26 -22.73
C PRO A 217 -10.11 6.18 -23.05
N ARG A 218 -9.04 6.11 -22.25
CA ARG A 218 -7.98 5.10 -22.36
C ARG A 218 -8.54 3.69 -22.53
N ALA A 219 -8.07 2.99 -23.56
CA ALA A 219 -8.35 1.57 -23.73
C ALA A 219 -7.58 0.75 -22.68
N LEU A 220 -8.23 -0.25 -22.10
CA LEU A 220 -7.61 -1.10 -21.08
C LEU A 220 -6.57 -2.02 -21.72
N PRO A 221 -5.31 -2.02 -21.25
CA PRO A 221 -4.27 -2.87 -21.80
C PRO A 221 -4.53 -4.33 -21.41
N LYS A 222 -4.23 -5.25 -22.33
CA LYS A 222 -4.13 -6.68 -22.01
C LYS A 222 -2.80 -6.92 -21.32
N VAL A 223 -2.81 -7.07 -20.00
CA VAL A 223 -1.61 -7.37 -19.21
C VAL A 223 -1.50 -8.90 -19.03
N PRO A 224 -0.35 -9.52 -19.33
CA PRO A 224 -0.15 -10.94 -19.07
C PRO A 224 -0.35 -11.31 -17.60
N GLN A 225 -0.94 -12.48 -17.36
CA GLN A 225 -1.12 -13.04 -16.02
C GLN A 225 0.18 -13.68 -15.56
N TYR A 226 0.94 -12.92 -14.78
CA TYR A 226 2.19 -13.37 -14.15
C TYR A 226 2.08 -13.27 -12.63
N THR A 227 2.95 -14.01 -11.93
CA THR A 227 3.12 -13.81 -10.49
C THR A 227 3.74 -12.44 -10.27
N ARG A 228 2.98 -11.57 -9.62
CA ARG A 228 3.38 -10.20 -9.26
C ARG A 228 3.40 -10.09 -7.74
N LEU A 229 4.56 -9.72 -7.22
CA LEU A 229 4.85 -9.44 -5.81
C LEU A 229 5.41 -8.02 -5.71
N ALA A 230 5.45 -7.45 -4.50
CA ALA A 230 5.96 -6.12 -4.30
C ALA A 230 6.59 -5.97 -2.91
N GLY A 231 7.82 -5.45 -2.86
CA GLY A 231 8.30 -4.64 -1.75
C GLY A 231 8.03 -3.17 -2.08
N GLN A 232 8.97 -2.28 -1.81
CA GLN A 232 8.95 -0.91 -2.36
C GLN A 232 9.18 -0.91 -3.89
N GLU A 233 9.74 -1.99 -4.43
CA GLU A 233 9.92 -2.22 -5.86
C GLU A 233 9.08 -3.42 -6.32
N PRO A 234 8.60 -3.40 -7.58
CA PRO A 234 7.83 -4.50 -8.14
C PRO A 234 8.72 -5.72 -8.45
N LEU A 235 8.25 -6.92 -8.12
CA LEU A 235 8.84 -8.19 -8.57
C LEU A 235 7.82 -8.94 -9.42
N VAL A 236 8.12 -9.09 -10.72
CA VAL A 236 7.26 -9.78 -11.68
C VAL A 236 8.01 -11.00 -12.21
N ILE A 237 7.53 -12.19 -11.87
CA ILE A 237 8.11 -13.46 -12.31
C ILE A 237 7.55 -13.79 -13.69
N ARG A 238 8.39 -13.66 -14.71
CA ARG A 238 8.06 -13.88 -16.13
C ARG A 238 8.61 -15.22 -16.62
N PRO A 239 8.13 -15.76 -17.75
CA PRO A 239 8.65 -16.99 -18.32
C PRO A 239 10.16 -16.98 -18.64
N ASP A 240 10.72 -15.79 -18.91
CA ASP A 240 12.14 -15.55 -19.19
C ASP A 240 12.93 -15.08 -17.96
N SER A 241 12.31 -15.04 -16.78
CA SER A 241 13.00 -14.70 -15.54
C SER A 241 13.96 -15.81 -15.12
N ASN A 242 15.11 -15.43 -14.57
CA ASN A 242 15.99 -16.36 -13.88
C ASN A 242 15.29 -16.99 -12.67
N PHE A 243 15.89 -18.05 -12.13
CA PHE A 243 15.40 -18.67 -10.90
C PHE A 243 15.27 -17.63 -9.78
N THR A 244 14.07 -17.54 -9.19
CA THR A 244 13.77 -16.57 -8.13
C THR A 244 14.32 -17.07 -6.81
N MET A 245 15.31 -16.38 -6.26
CA MET A 245 15.98 -16.74 -5.02
C MET A 245 15.16 -16.26 -3.81
N VAL A 246 14.84 -17.18 -2.89
CA VAL A 246 14.23 -16.87 -1.59
C VAL A 246 15.31 -16.95 -0.51
N GLY A 247 15.53 -15.87 0.24
CA GLY A 247 16.50 -15.81 1.32
C GLY A 247 15.97 -16.48 2.60
N GLU A 248 16.52 -17.64 2.96
CA GLU A 248 16.06 -18.51 4.06
C GLU A 248 16.66 -18.20 5.45
N ARG A 249 17.69 -17.36 5.55
CA ARG A 249 18.50 -17.22 6.79
C ARG A 249 17.82 -16.39 7.88
N THR A 250 16.70 -15.74 7.58
CA THR A 250 15.83 -14.97 8.49
C THR A 250 14.77 -15.88 9.12
N ASN A 251 15.21 -17.05 9.56
CA ASN A 251 14.39 -18.12 10.10
C ASN A 251 14.97 -18.57 11.46
N VAL A 252 14.18 -18.45 12.53
CA VAL A 252 14.62 -18.81 13.90
C VAL A 252 14.95 -20.30 14.01
N THR A 253 14.19 -21.17 13.34
CA THR A 253 14.46 -22.63 13.37
C THR A 253 15.65 -23.03 12.48
N GLY A 254 15.83 -22.34 11.34
CA GLY A 254 16.82 -22.69 10.31
C GLY A 254 18.20 -22.04 10.50
N SER A 255 18.31 -20.93 11.22
CA SER A 255 19.53 -20.12 11.28
C SER A 255 19.99 -19.84 12.71
N LYS A 256 21.07 -20.52 13.14
CA LYS A 256 21.66 -20.34 14.49
C LYS A 256 22.05 -18.88 14.80
N LYS A 257 22.58 -18.15 13.81
CA LYS A 257 22.95 -16.73 13.97
C LYS A 257 21.70 -15.90 14.22
N PHE A 258 20.65 -16.10 13.42
CA PHE A 258 19.41 -15.35 13.53
C PHE A 258 18.65 -15.66 14.81
N ALA A 259 18.49 -16.95 15.14
CA ALA A 259 17.86 -17.42 16.37
C ALA A 259 18.46 -16.76 17.61
N ARG A 260 19.80 -16.73 17.71
CA ARG A 260 20.50 -16.09 18.83
C ARG A 260 20.14 -14.61 18.97
N LEU A 261 20.08 -13.88 17.85
CA LEU A 261 19.80 -12.43 17.83
C LEU A 261 18.34 -12.15 18.21
N VAL A 262 17.39 -12.91 17.66
CA VAL A 262 15.96 -12.76 17.98
C VAL A 262 15.68 -13.12 19.44
N LEU A 263 16.23 -14.24 19.94
CA LEU A 263 16.08 -14.66 21.34
C LEU A 263 16.72 -13.67 22.33
N SER A 264 17.75 -12.94 21.91
CA SER A 264 18.33 -11.84 22.70
C SER A 264 17.65 -10.49 22.49
N ASN A 265 16.52 -10.43 21.77
CA ASN A 265 15.82 -9.20 21.37
C ASN A 265 16.66 -8.18 20.58
N ASP A 266 17.73 -8.62 19.91
CA ASP A 266 18.60 -7.77 19.09
C ASP A 266 18.10 -7.76 17.63
N PHE A 267 16.95 -7.10 17.42
CA PHE A 267 16.31 -7.00 16.11
C PHE A 267 17.09 -6.11 15.12
N GLU A 268 17.91 -5.17 15.61
CA GLU A 268 18.79 -4.37 14.77
C GLU A 268 19.85 -5.24 14.10
N ALA A 269 20.57 -6.06 14.88
CA ALA A 269 21.55 -6.99 14.32
C ALA A 269 20.87 -8.10 13.50
N ALA A 270 19.66 -8.53 13.86
CA ALA A 270 18.88 -9.46 13.06
C ALA A 270 18.57 -8.87 11.66
N GLY A 271 18.29 -7.56 11.58
CA GLY A 271 18.07 -6.85 10.32
C GLY A 271 19.30 -6.86 9.41
N ILE A 272 20.51 -6.90 9.96
CA ILE A 272 21.75 -7.06 9.16
C ILE A 272 21.76 -8.39 8.42
N VAL A 273 21.24 -9.47 9.02
CA VAL A 273 21.12 -10.79 8.35
C VAL A 273 20.19 -10.69 7.13
N ALA A 274 19.08 -9.95 7.26
CA ALA A 274 18.19 -9.68 6.13
C ALA A 274 18.93 -8.91 5.02
N ARG A 275 19.61 -7.81 5.37
CA ARG A 275 20.37 -6.99 4.41
C ARG A 275 21.45 -7.77 3.68
N GLU A 276 22.21 -8.61 4.39
CA GLU A 276 23.21 -9.50 3.80
C GLU A 276 22.60 -10.43 2.73
N GLN A 277 21.38 -10.94 2.95
CA GLN A 277 20.70 -11.79 1.96
C GLN A 277 20.25 -11.02 0.74
N VAL A 278 19.69 -9.82 0.92
CA VAL A 278 19.27 -8.97 -0.19
C VAL A 278 20.47 -8.52 -1.02
N ALA A 279 21.57 -8.13 -0.38
CA ALA A 279 22.83 -7.82 -1.06
C ALA A 279 23.44 -9.04 -1.75
N GLY A 280 23.21 -10.24 -1.21
CA GLY A 280 23.62 -11.51 -1.80
C GLY A 280 22.75 -12.02 -2.95
N GLY A 281 21.73 -11.25 -3.38
CA GLY A 281 20.91 -11.58 -4.55
C GLY A 281 19.57 -12.26 -4.25
N ALA A 282 19.10 -12.26 -3.00
CA ALA A 282 17.75 -12.70 -2.70
C ALA A 282 16.71 -11.80 -3.40
N ASN A 283 15.73 -12.42 -4.08
CA ASN A 283 14.61 -11.73 -4.71
C ASN A 283 13.41 -11.62 -3.77
N ILE A 284 13.28 -12.53 -2.81
CA ILE A 284 12.25 -12.56 -1.77
C ILE A 284 12.96 -12.86 -0.45
N LEU A 285 12.53 -12.24 0.65
CA LEU A 285 13.04 -12.55 1.98
C LEU A 285 12.03 -13.41 2.75
N ASP A 286 12.42 -14.63 3.13
CA ASP A 286 11.61 -15.49 4.00
C ASP A 286 11.80 -15.11 5.47
N ILE A 287 10.71 -14.95 6.21
CA ILE A 287 10.74 -14.51 7.60
C ILE A 287 9.95 -15.52 8.44
N ASN A 288 10.67 -16.29 9.26
CA ASN A 288 10.07 -17.24 10.19
C ASN A 288 10.48 -16.94 11.63
N MET A 289 9.47 -16.83 12.51
CA MET A 289 9.62 -16.52 13.94
C MET A 289 9.08 -17.63 14.85
N ASP A 290 8.94 -18.85 14.30
CA ASP A 290 8.42 -19.98 15.06
C ASP A 290 9.48 -20.51 16.02
N GLU A 291 9.23 -20.37 17.32
CA GLU A 291 10.03 -20.97 18.39
C GLU A 291 9.17 -21.05 19.65
N ALA A 292 9.32 -22.12 20.43
CA ALA A 292 8.51 -22.35 21.62
C ALA A 292 8.72 -21.30 22.72
N LEU A 293 9.91 -20.70 22.77
CA LEU A 293 10.30 -19.68 23.73
C LEU A 293 9.91 -18.24 23.31
N LEU A 294 9.38 -18.05 22.10
CA LEU A 294 9.02 -16.73 21.57
C LEU A 294 7.51 -16.51 21.55
N ASP A 295 7.13 -15.26 21.81
CA ASP A 295 5.86 -14.73 21.33
C ASP A 295 6.01 -14.46 19.82
N GLY A 296 5.56 -15.43 19.01
CA GLY A 296 5.72 -15.38 17.55
C GLY A 296 5.02 -14.18 16.90
N GLU A 297 3.85 -13.78 17.40
CA GLU A 297 3.10 -12.64 16.86
C GLU A 297 3.86 -11.34 17.11
N LEU A 298 4.36 -11.16 18.33
CA LEU A 298 5.15 -9.98 18.70
C LEU A 298 6.50 -9.95 17.97
N ALA A 299 7.19 -11.09 17.87
CA ALA A 299 8.48 -11.19 17.20
C ALA A 299 8.36 -10.92 15.69
N MET A 300 7.34 -11.49 15.04
CA MET A 300 7.02 -11.23 13.63
C MET A 300 6.73 -9.76 13.40
N THR A 301 5.82 -9.18 14.19
CA THR A 301 5.45 -7.76 14.12
C THR A 301 6.67 -6.85 14.26
N LYS A 302 7.50 -7.08 15.29
CA LYS A 302 8.71 -6.28 15.53
C LYS A 302 9.70 -6.37 14.38
N PHE A 303 10.01 -7.58 13.93
CA PHE A 303 11.03 -7.76 12.90
C PHE A 303 10.56 -7.24 11.54
N VAL A 304 9.31 -7.52 11.13
CA VAL A 304 8.76 -7.02 9.87
C VAL A 304 8.75 -5.49 9.86
N ASN A 305 8.33 -4.84 10.95
CA ASN A 305 8.40 -3.38 11.07
C ASN A 305 9.84 -2.85 10.98
N GLN A 306 10.79 -3.53 11.63
CA GLN A 306 12.22 -3.19 11.58
C GLN A 306 12.76 -3.24 10.14
N VAL A 307 12.57 -4.36 9.43
CA VAL A 307 13.11 -4.50 8.07
C VAL A 307 12.33 -3.68 7.03
N SER A 308 11.07 -3.33 7.30
CA SER A 308 10.28 -2.41 6.47
C SER A 308 10.79 -0.97 6.57
N ALA A 309 11.49 -0.61 7.65
CA ALA A 309 12.11 0.69 7.82
C ALA A 309 13.46 0.82 7.12
N ASP A 310 14.06 -0.29 6.67
CA ASP A 310 15.32 -0.32 5.92
C ASP A 310 15.04 -0.39 4.41
N PRO A 311 15.30 0.69 3.63
CA PRO A 311 15.02 0.71 2.19
C PRO A 311 15.78 -0.37 1.39
N ASP A 312 16.98 -0.76 1.84
CA ASP A 312 17.78 -1.79 1.15
C ASP A 312 17.13 -3.16 1.24
N VAL A 313 16.38 -3.41 2.32
CA VAL A 313 15.65 -4.66 2.55
C VAL A 313 14.22 -4.55 2.03
N ALA A 314 13.52 -3.46 2.36
CA ALA A 314 12.12 -3.23 2.02
C ALA A 314 11.86 -3.14 0.51
N ARG A 315 12.89 -2.94 -0.32
CA ARG A 315 12.75 -2.95 -1.78
C ARG A 315 12.22 -4.28 -2.34
N ILE A 316 12.56 -5.42 -1.73
CA ILE A 316 12.09 -6.74 -2.17
C ILE A 316 10.85 -7.20 -1.37
N PRO A 317 9.97 -8.06 -1.93
CA PRO A 317 8.84 -8.62 -1.19
C PRO A 317 9.27 -9.57 -0.07
N PHE A 318 8.41 -9.69 0.94
CA PHE A 318 8.58 -10.61 2.07
C PHE A 318 7.70 -11.84 1.92
N MET A 319 8.24 -12.99 2.31
CA MET A 319 7.52 -14.23 2.52
C MET A 319 7.34 -14.41 4.02
N ILE A 320 6.09 -14.33 4.48
CA ILE A 320 5.74 -14.46 5.90
C ILE A 320 5.53 -15.94 6.18
N ASP A 321 6.47 -16.52 6.93
CA ASP A 321 6.54 -17.94 7.21
C ASP A 321 6.16 -18.25 8.67
N SER A 322 5.15 -19.09 8.84
CA SER A 322 4.83 -19.70 10.14
C SER A 322 3.89 -20.90 9.98
N SER A 323 4.00 -21.84 10.93
CA SER A 323 3.02 -22.90 11.16
C SER A 323 1.72 -22.42 11.81
N LYS A 324 1.70 -21.20 12.36
CA LYS A 324 0.56 -20.59 13.06
C LYS A 324 -0.04 -19.47 12.24
N TRP A 325 -1.33 -19.59 11.89
CA TRP A 325 -2.04 -18.56 11.14
C TRP A 325 -2.01 -17.17 11.83
N SER A 326 -2.10 -17.11 13.16
CA SER A 326 -2.09 -15.83 13.87
C SER A 326 -0.76 -15.06 13.69
N VAL A 327 0.37 -15.78 13.59
CA VAL A 327 1.69 -15.19 13.31
C VAL A 327 1.78 -14.71 11.86
N ILE A 328 1.25 -15.49 10.91
CA ILE A 328 1.11 -15.06 9.50
C ILE A 328 0.32 -13.76 9.43
N GLU A 329 -0.84 -13.72 10.09
CA GLU A 329 -1.73 -12.56 10.08
C GLU A 329 -1.08 -11.33 10.72
N ALA A 330 -0.33 -11.51 11.81
CA ALA A 330 0.47 -10.45 12.43
C ALA A 330 1.51 -9.87 11.45
N GLY A 331 2.22 -10.73 10.71
CA GLY A 331 3.15 -10.29 9.67
C GLY A 331 2.45 -9.56 8.51
N LEU A 332 1.33 -10.10 8.01
CA LEU A 332 0.56 -9.48 6.91
C LEU A 332 0.05 -8.07 7.24
N LYS A 333 -0.30 -7.83 8.51
CA LYS A 333 -0.71 -6.50 9.03
C LYS A 333 0.44 -5.48 9.04
N CYS A 334 1.69 -5.90 8.83
CA CYS A 334 2.86 -5.04 8.81
C CYS A 334 3.48 -4.86 7.41
N VAL A 335 3.05 -5.63 6.40
CA VAL A 335 3.62 -5.53 5.05
C VAL A 335 2.81 -4.60 4.15
N ALA A 336 3.41 -3.48 3.78
CA ALA A 336 2.84 -2.50 2.85
C ALA A 336 2.70 -3.05 1.41
N GLY A 337 3.70 -3.77 0.93
CA GLY A 337 3.72 -4.35 -0.41
C GLY A 337 2.79 -5.56 -0.61
N LYS A 338 3.04 -6.37 -1.63
CA LYS A 338 2.39 -7.66 -1.87
C LYS A 338 3.30 -8.81 -1.42
N PRO A 339 3.07 -9.38 -0.21
CA PRO A 339 3.87 -10.47 0.32
C PRO A 339 3.47 -11.84 -0.25
N VAL A 340 4.22 -12.86 0.16
CA VAL A 340 3.85 -14.28 0.03
C VAL A 340 3.52 -14.83 1.42
N VAL A 341 2.43 -15.58 1.55
CA VAL A 341 2.14 -16.39 2.73
C VAL A 341 2.77 -17.77 2.59
N ASN A 342 3.58 -18.17 3.57
CA ASN A 342 4.18 -19.48 3.65
C ASN A 342 3.80 -20.13 5.01
N SER A 343 2.74 -20.92 5.08
CA SER A 343 1.92 -21.45 3.99
C SER A 343 0.53 -21.80 4.51
N ILE A 344 -0.34 -22.24 3.62
CA ILE A 344 -1.61 -22.89 3.98
C ILE A 344 -1.62 -24.32 3.40
N SER A 345 -2.47 -25.19 3.93
CA SER A 345 -2.57 -26.60 3.51
C SER A 345 -3.96 -27.18 3.78
N LEU A 346 -4.22 -28.39 3.30
CA LEU A 346 -5.47 -29.12 3.53
C LEU A 346 -5.43 -29.99 4.82
N LYS A 347 -4.36 -29.93 5.60
CA LYS A 347 -4.17 -30.72 6.83
C LYS A 347 -5.34 -30.65 7.82
N GLU A 348 -5.93 -29.46 7.96
CA GLU A 348 -7.07 -29.19 8.86
C GLU A 348 -8.42 -29.24 8.14
N GLY A 349 -8.44 -29.81 6.92
CA GLY A 349 -9.61 -29.92 6.07
C GLY A 349 -9.87 -28.72 5.17
N GLU A 350 -10.77 -28.92 4.20
CA GLU A 350 -11.15 -27.93 3.19
C GLU A 350 -11.72 -26.63 3.78
N GLU A 351 -12.54 -26.71 4.83
CA GLU A 351 -13.17 -25.53 5.43
C GLU A 351 -12.13 -24.54 5.96
N LYS A 352 -11.13 -25.04 6.69
CA LYS A 352 -10.06 -24.21 7.26
C LYS A 352 -9.16 -23.64 6.15
N PHE A 353 -8.84 -24.45 5.15
CA PHE A 353 -8.11 -24.01 3.98
C PHE A 353 -8.82 -22.86 3.26
N LEU A 354 -10.14 -22.97 3.02
CA LEU A 354 -10.94 -21.95 2.36
C LEU A 354 -11.06 -20.66 3.20
N GLU A 355 -11.19 -20.78 4.53
CA GLU A 355 -11.16 -19.63 5.44
C GLU A 355 -9.84 -18.84 5.29
N GLN A 356 -8.70 -19.53 5.41
CA GLN A 356 -7.38 -18.92 5.28
C GLN A 356 -7.15 -18.37 3.87
N ALA A 357 -7.54 -19.10 2.82
CA ALA A 357 -7.40 -18.63 1.44
C ALA A 357 -8.21 -17.36 1.16
N ARG A 358 -9.41 -17.21 1.74
CA ARG A 358 -10.19 -15.96 1.67
C ARG A 358 -9.48 -14.81 2.37
N LEU A 359 -8.88 -15.05 3.53
CA LEU A 359 -8.09 -14.04 4.24
C LEU A 359 -6.83 -13.64 3.47
N VAL A 360 -6.06 -14.60 2.94
CA VAL A 360 -4.91 -14.33 2.05
C VAL A 360 -5.32 -13.40 0.90
N ARG A 361 -6.44 -13.71 0.23
CA ARG A 361 -6.97 -12.87 -0.86
C ARG A 361 -7.35 -11.47 -0.37
N ARG A 362 -7.95 -11.36 0.82
CA ARG A 362 -8.36 -10.08 1.41
C ARG A 362 -7.17 -9.22 1.85
N TYR A 363 -6.09 -9.82 2.32
CA TYR A 363 -4.82 -9.12 2.59
C TYR A 363 -4.02 -8.80 1.32
N GLY A 364 -4.42 -9.37 0.18
CA GLY A 364 -3.76 -9.14 -1.10
C GLY A 364 -2.43 -9.87 -1.26
N ALA A 365 -2.21 -10.97 -0.53
CA ALA A 365 -0.98 -11.73 -0.58
C ALA A 365 -1.00 -12.81 -1.68
N ALA A 366 0.18 -13.20 -2.16
CA ALA A 366 0.36 -14.50 -2.80
C ALA A 366 0.46 -15.60 -1.73
N VAL A 367 0.43 -16.87 -2.13
CA VAL A 367 0.43 -17.99 -1.18
C VAL A 367 1.17 -19.20 -1.71
N VAL A 368 1.93 -19.84 -0.82
CA VAL A 368 2.44 -21.20 -0.97
C VAL A 368 1.39 -22.15 -0.41
N VAL A 369 0.90 -23.07 -1.24
CA VAL A 369 0.02 -24.16 -0.80
C VAL A 369 0.89 -25.40 -0.65
N MET A 370 1.05 -25.89 0.58
CA MET A 370 1.78 -27.13 0.80
C MET A 370 0.98 -28.31 0.23
N ALA A 371 1.68 -29.25 -0.41
CA ALA A 371 1.12 -30.54 -0.79
C ALA A 371 1.00 -31.44 0.46
N PHE A 372 0.12 -31.03 1.36
CA PHE A 372 -0.12 -31.65 2.66
C PHE A 372 -1.62 -31.58 2.94
N ASP A 373 -2.25 -32.72 3.12
CA ASP A 373 -3.70 -32.87 3.32
C ASP A 373 -4.00 -33.69 4.59
N GLU A 374 -5.23 -34.15 4.76
CA GLU A 374 -5.65 -34.93 5.93
C GLU A 374 -4.96 -36.29 6.05
N VAL A 375 -4.36 -36.81 4.97
CA VAL A 375 -3.63 -38.10 4.99
C VAL A 375 -2.12 -37.96 5.19
N GLY A 376 -1.61 -36.72 5.12
CA GLY A 376 -0.21 -36.37 5.37
C GLY A 376 0.70 -36.46 4.15
#